data_AF-A0A1L9RPA1-F1
#
_entry.id   AF-A0A1L9RPA1-F1
#
_cell.length_a   1.000
_cell.length_b   1.000
_cell.length_c   1.000
_cell.angle_alpha   90.00
_cell.angle_beta   90.00
_cell.angle_gamma   90.00
#
_symmetry.space_group_name_H-M   'P 1'
#
loop_
_entity.id
_entity.type
_entity.pdbx_description
1 polymer ?
#
loop_
_entity_poly.entity_id
_entity_poly.type
_entity_poly.pdbx_seq_one_letter_code
_entity_poly.pdbx_strand_id
1 'polypeptide(L)'
;MAVFSVSCCILLWLGYLPTALSAARLSGISHQQSQVSNANSLVDVFQVYQPIPNKANGSIGCNRDVLLMDHVFGYSYGKPFIGIYEPPDCDFDTVRINLTVTSRGRQFDRLASMYLGDTEVFRTSTAEPTTNGIVWTYIKEMSQYNTLWKEQQKLIFELGNLIDNTYTGSFNITLTAYFSHNQNVKTADIILPITARKSASNSSSAFTVPSDNTTVLYQFPPTASRAVVSISACGQSEEEFWWSNVLSTDTKSFNSVAGDLYGHSPFREIQLFIDGILAGVVWPFPVIFTGGVAPGFWRPIVGIDAFDLRQPEIDISPFLPLLTDGHDHSFEIRVAGLDTSADGTAVLSDFVGSYWVVTGNIFLYLAKDASYSVTRDTSNDIPSIFAPAPKFTVTRNLVKDQSGKNESLSYSVIAERTFNVSSSDFSWSQVLSYSNFGLINQQGTSQANSQSTIGNISSMRLGNDEESDDITFEYPLVVNTTYGGTDASKEFTIDASMKRGLDIEATGVTGISTYTLTSGASRLHTEQWGRAHYKSITGGNSTSSGDTFDRFESNTEGSSYRRSVRAIDGSVVLDTNSSDVTHPLLVSQSASHSVGRDSIRSILGRGPGLLQN
;
A
#
# COMPACT_ATOMS: atom_id res chain seq x y z
N MET A 1 56.09 -46.64 -0.26
CA MET A 1 55.51 -47.94 -0.66
C MET A 1 54.68 -47.65 -1.92
N ALA A 2 55.13 -48.13 -3.09
CA ALA A 2 54.61 -49.36 -3.73
C ALA A 2 53.15 -49.18 -4.18
N VAL A 3 52.79 -48.75 -5.40
CA VAL A 3 53.22 -49.06 -6.79
C VAL A 3 52.64 -50.38 -7.34
N PHE A 4 51.72 -50.27 -8.30
CA PHE A 4 51.55 -51.00 -9.58
C PHE A 4 50.46 -50.22 -10.36
N SER A 5 50.56 -49.70 -11.60
CA SER A 5 51.34 -49.93 -12.85
C SER A 5 50.57 -50.67 -13.95
N VAL A 6 50.95 -50.38 -15.22
CA VAL A 6 50.41 -50.80 -16.56
C VAL A 6 49.21 -49.96 -17.05
N SER A 7 49.02 -49.53 -18.32
CA SER A 7 49.84 -49.24 -19.55
C SER A 7 48.88 -48.71 -20.66
N CYS A 8 49.24 -48.00 -21.76
CA CYS A 8 50.38 -47.14 -22.16
C CYS A 8 49.94 -46.33 -23.44
N CYS A 9 50.82 -46.10 -24.44
CA CYS A 9 50.60 -45.46 -25.77
C CYS A 9 50.03 -44.00 -25.77
N ILE A 10 50.73 -42.89 -26.10
CA ILE A 10 51.92 -42.52 -26.91
C ILE A 10 51.66 -42.28 -28.41
N LEU A 11 51.87 -41.01 -28.83
CA LEU A 11 52.23 -40.38 -30.14
C LEU A 11 51.49 -39.01 -30.21
N LEU A 12 52.08 -37.81 -30.37
CA LEU A 12 53.15 -37.29 -31.27
C LEU A 12 52.72 -37.33 -32.76
N TRP A 13 52.88 -36.30 -33.60
CA TRP A 13 53.64 -35.03 -33.49
C TRP A 13 53.06 -33.94 -34.43
N LEU A 14 53.74 -32.78 -34.54
CA LEU A 14 53.62 -31.63 -35.49
C LEU A 14 52.56 -31.65 -36.64
N GLY A 15 51.92 -30.56 -37.07
CA GLY A 15 52.18 -29.13 -36.85
C GLY A 15 52.70 -28.41 -38.12
N TYR A 16 51.86 -27.60 -38.79
CA TYR A 16 52.26 -26.73 -39.91
C TYR A 16 51.32 -25.51 -40.08
N LEU A 17 51.91 -24.34 -40.38
CA LEU A 17 51.25 -23.16 -40.95
C LEU A 17 51.58 -23.07 -42.45
N PRO A 18 50.70 -22.50 -43.28
CA PRO A 18 51.10 -21.24 -43.93
C PRO A 18 49.97 -20.19 -44.02
N THR A 19 50.37 -18.94 -44.25
CA THR A 19 49.52 -17.76 -44.38
C THR A 19 49.08 -17.47 -45.83
N ALA A 20 47.84 -17.03 -46.03
CA ALA A 20 47.41 -16.26 -47.20
C ALA A 20 46.24 -15.34 -46.81
N LEU A 21 46.11 -14.17 -47.48
CA LEU A 21 45.10 -13.15 -47.14
C LEU A 21 43.85 -13.26 -48.04
N SER A 22 42.69 -13.01 -47.45
CA SER A 22 41.62 -12.20 -48.07
C SER A 22 40.72 -11.60 -46.98
N ALA A 23 39.94 -10.57 -47.31
CA ALA A 23 39.33 -9.68 -46.31
C ALA A 23 37.79 -9.74 -46.24
N ALA A 24 37.28 -9.39 -45.06
CA ALA A 24 35.96 -8.82 -44.78
C ALA A 24 34.69 -9.59 -45.20
N ARG A 25 34.07 -10.25 -44.20
CA ARG A 25 32.66 -10.03 -43.83
C ARG A 25 32.41 -10.51 -42.40
N LEU A 26 32.07 -9.58 -41.50
CA LEU A 26 31.69 -9.89 -40.11
C LEU A 26 30.19 -10.19 -40.05
N SER A 27 29.83 -11.47 -40.14
CA SER A 27 28.53 -11.99 -39.69
C SER A 27 28.74 -12.69 -38.35
N GLY A 28 28.24 -12.12 -37.27
CA GLY A 28 28.38 -12.68 -35.92
C GLY A 28 27.78 -14.08 -35.82
N ILE A 29 28.56 -15.03 -35.30
CA ILE A 29 28.10 -16.42 -35.13
C ILE A 29 27.15 -16.48 -33.94
N SER A 30 25.91 -16.89 -34.20
CA SER A 30 24.94 -17.21 -33.15
C SER A 30 25.36 -18.48 -32.42
N HIS A 31 25.85 -18.34 -31.18
CA HIS A 31 26.07 -19.49 -30.31
C HIS A 31 24.72 -20.11 -29.92
N GLN A 32 24.36 -21.21 -30.60
CA GLN A 32 23.34 -22.14 -30.11
C GLN A 32 23.83 -22.79 -28.80
N GLN A 33 23.50 -22.20 -27.66
CA GLN A 33 23.54 -22.91 -26.40
C GLN A 33 22.27 -23.77 -26.28
N SER A 34 22.46 -25.07 -26.14
CA SER A 34 21.40 -26.05 -25.94
C SER A 34 20.61 -25.74 -24.67
N GLN A 35 19.27 -25.66 -24.78
CA GLN A 35 18.41 -25.48 -23.62
C GLN A 35 18.57 -26.64 -22.62
N VAL A 36 18.90 -26.30 -21.38
CA VAL A 36 18.68 -27.15 -20.21
C VAL A 36 17.59 -26.47 -19.38
N SER A 37 16.43 -27.12 -19.25
CA SER A 37 15.26 -26.55 -18.56
C SER A 37 15.47 -26.50 -17.06
N ASN A 38 15.76 -25.30 -16.55
CA ASN A 38 16.08 -25.09 -15.14
C ASN A 38 14.80 -24.89 -14.32
N ALA A 39 14.32 -25.94 -13.64
CA ALA A 39 13.10 -25.94 -12.83
C ALA A 39 13.26 -25.20 -11.47
N ASN A 40 14.02 -24.10 -11.45
CA ASN A 40 14.57 -23.45 -10.27
C ASN A 40 14.48 -21.91 -10.28
N SER A 41 13.85 -21.32 -11.30
CA SER A 41 13.62 -19.87 -11.36
C SER A 41 12.62 -19.43 -10.29
N LEU A 42 12.95 -18.34 -9.56
CA LEU A 42 11.97 -17.63 -8.73
C LEU A 42 10.84 -17.08 -9.62
N VAL A 43 9.63 -17.00 -9.08
CA VAL A 43 8.52 -16.30 -9.73
C VAL A 43 8.74 -14.80 -9.52
N ASP A 44 8.84 -14.04 -10.62
CA ASP A 44 8.81 -12.58 -10.59
C ASP A 44 7.38 -12.11 -10.27
N VAL A 45 7.25 -11.23 -9.28
CA VAL A 45 5.98 -10.73 -8.74
C VAL A 45 6.01 -9.21 -8.74
N PHE A 46 4.94 -8.55 -9.19
CA PHE A 46 4.95 -7.10 -9.42
C PHE A 46 3.60 -6.43 -9.19
N GLN A 47 3.63 -5.16 -8.80
CA GLN A 47 2.50 -4.25 -8.94
C GLN A 47 2.50 -3.68 -10.37
N VAL A 48 1.33 -3.39 -10.94
CA VAL A 48 1.27 -2.59 -12.18
C VAL A 48 1.29 -1.11 -11.80
N TYR A 49 2.38 -0.42 -12.16
CA TYR A 49 2.57 1.01 -11.95
C TYR A 49 3.40 1.61 -13.08
N GLN A 50 3.46 2.94 -13.17
CA GLN A 50 4.35 3.66 -14.09
C GLN A 50 5.81 3.51 -13.64
N PRO A 51 6.70 2.89 -14.44
CA PRO A 51 8.08 2.65 -14.03
C PRO A 51 8.85 3.97 -13.81
N ILE A 52 9.38 4.14 -12.60
CA ILE A 52 10.29 5.25 -12.29
C ILE A 52 11.70 4.86 -12.74
N PRO A 53 12.44 5.72 -13.49
CA PRO A 53 13.79 5.41 -13.93
C PRO A 53 14.75 5.18 -12.74
N ASN A 54 15.30 3.96 -12.64
CA ASN A 54 16.28 3.56 -11.63
C ASN A 54 17.48 4.52 -11.54
N LYS A 55 17.91 5.10 -12.68
CA LYS A 55 18.97 6.10 -12.76
C LYS A 55 18.62 7.20 -13.74
N ALA A 56 19.16 8.39 -13.51
CA ALA A 56 19.01 9.53 -14.40
C ALA A 56 20.07 9.45 -15.54
N ASN A 57 19.61 9.37 -16.78
CA ASN A 57 20.51 9.37 -17.95
C ASN A 57 21.17 10.75 -18.10
N GLY A 58 22.46 10.85 -17.80
CA GLY A 58 23.25 12.07 -18.00
C GLY A 58 23.17 13.11 -16.89
N SER A 59 22.90 12.71 -15.64
CA SER A 59 22.87 13.61 -14.47
C SER A 59 24.17 14.42 -14.31
N ILE A 60 24.11 15.73 -14.54
CA ILE A 60 25.23 16.65 -14.32
C ILE A 60 25.18 17.12 -12.86
N GLY A 61 25.66 16.27 -11.94
CA GLY A 61 25.59 16.52 -10.50
C GLY A 61 25.84 15.23 -9.71
N CYS A 62 25.10 15.03 -8.62
CA CYS A 62 25.18 13.76 -7.89
C CYS A 62 24.73 12.56 -8.75
N ASN A 63 25.41 11.43 -8.53
CA ASN A 63 25.07 10.11 -9.04
C ASN A 63 25.70 9.11 -8.07
N ARG A 64 24.92 8.63 -7.10
CA ARG A 64 25.39 7.74 -6.02
C ARG A 64 24.32 6.71 -5.69
N ASP A 65 24.70 5.44 -5.65
CA ASP A 65 23.91 4.39 -5.01
C ASP A 65 24.44 4.21 -3.57
N VAL A 66 23.55 4.16 -2.59
CA VAL A 66 23.85 3.88 -1.18
C VAL A 66 23.06 2.65 -0.76
N LEU A 67 23.73 1.64 -0.21
CA LEU A 67 23.06 0.50 0.42
C LEU A 67 22.54 0.92 1.79
N LEU A 68 21.21 0.91 1.95
CA LEU A 68 20.53 1.28 3.19
C LEU A 68 20.31 0.07 4.11
N MET A 69 19.98 -1.08 3.53
CA MET A 69 19.75 -2.33 4.26
C MET A 69 20.04 -3.53 3.37
N ASP A 70 20.66 -4.55 3.94
CA ASP A 70 20.63 -5.93 3.44
C ASP A 70 20.33 -6.84 4.64
N HIS A 71 19.15 -7.46 4.68
CA HIS A 71 18.63 -8.09 5.89
C HIS A 71 17.70 -9.29 5.65
N VAL A 72 17.57 -10.18 6.64
CA VAL A 72 16.75 -11.40 6.58
C VAL A 72 15.72 -11.40 7.71
N PHE A 73 14.48 -11.06 7.38
CA PHE A 73 13.36 -11.03 8.31
C PHE A 73 12.75 -12.43 8.47
N GLY A 74 13.18 -13.15 9.51
CA GLY A 74 12.67 -14.49 9.87
C GLY A 74 12.01 -14.59 11.24
N TYR A 75 12.65 -14.01 12.28
CA TYR A 75 12.15 -14.01 13.67
C TYR A 75 12.12 -12.57 14.23
N SER A 76 11.50 -11.68 13.45
CA SER A 76 11.66 -10.22 13.50
C SER A 76 10.51 -9.45 14.17
N TYR A 77 9.47 -10.12 14.69
CA TYR A 77 8.45 -9.45 15.50
C TYR A 77 9.06 -8.66 16.66
N GLY A 78 8.82 -7.34 16.69
CA GLY A 78 9.38 -6.42 17.69
C GLY A 78 10.90 -6.25 17.58
N LYS A 79 11.48 -6.56 16.42
CA LYS A 79 12.91 -6.49 16.11
C LYS A 79 13.09 -5.98 14.67
N PRO A 80 12.82 -4.69 14.42
CA PRO A 80 13.09 -4.09 13.12
C PRO A 80 14.58 -4.15 12.80
N PHE A 81 14.91 -4.01 11.50
CA PHE A 81 16.27 -3.62 11.13
C PHE A 81 16.54 -2.19 11.60
N ILE A 82 17.71 -1.96 12.19
CA ILE A 82 18.20 -0.66 12.61
C ILE A 82 19.52 -0.37 11.89
N GLY A 83 19.55 0.72 11.13
CA GLY A 83 20.74 1.26 10.49
C GLY A 83 20.97 2.72 10.83
N ILE A 84 22.14 3.23 10.49
CA ILE A 84 22.40 4.66 10.40
C ILE A 84 22.61 4.97 8.91
N TYR A 85 21.88 5.95 8.41
CA TYR A 85 22.07 6.53 7.08
C TYR A 85 22.87 7.83 7.24
N GLU A 86 23.90 7.99 6.41
CA GLU A 86 24.67 9.22 6.25
C GLU A 86 24.47 9.74 4.82
N PRO A 87 24.27 11.07 4.63
CA PRO A 87 24.10 11.64 3.30
C PRO A 87 25.37 11.50 2.45
N PRO A 88 25.25 11.22 1.14
CA PRO A 88 26.41 11.17 0.26
C PRO A 88 27.07 12.55 0.10
N ASP A 89 28.39 12.57 -0.03
CA ASP A 89 29.18 13.78 -0.33
C ASP A 89 28.93 14.25 -1.79
N CYS A 90 27.79 14.90 -1.99
CA CYS A 90 27.31 15.52 -3.21
C CYS A 90 26.09 16.43 -2.92
N ASP A 91 25.81 17.41 -3.78
CA ASP A 91 24.51 18.09 -3.76
C ASP A 91 23.48 17.33 -4.61
N PHE A 92 22.27 17.18 -4.07
CA PHE A 92 21.19 16.39 -4.66
C PHE A 92 19.81 16.99 -4.34
N ASP A 93 18.84 16.70 -5.19
CA ASP A 93 17.43 17.10 -5.05
C ASP A 93 16.47 15.95 -5.36
N THR A 94 16.99 14.80 -5.80
CA THR A 94 16.23 13.65 -6.26
C THR A 94 16.74 12.41 -5.55
N VAL A 95 15.89 11.79 -4.74
CA VAL A 95 16.16 10.54 -4.03
C VAL A 95 15.13 9.49 -4.43
N ARG A 96 15.59 8.32 -4.84
CA ARG A 96 14.73 7.17 -5.17
C ARG A 96 15.22 5.94 -4.44
N ILE A 97 14.31 5.20 -3.79
CA ILE A 97 14.66 3.88 -3.24
C ILE A 97 14.30 2.78 -4.23
N ASN A 98 15.14 1.75 -4.27
CA ASN A 98 14.86 0.47 -4.88
C ASN A 98 14.83 -0.57 -3.75
N LEU A 99 13.65 -1.13 -3.50
CA LEU A 99 13.40 -2.21 -2.56
C LEU A 99 13.31 -3.52 -3.38
N THR A 100 14.23 -4.45 -3.17
CA THR A 100 14.20 -5.78 -3.76
C THR A 100 14.04 -6.84 -2.67
N VAL A 101 13.07 -7.73 -2.84
CA VAL A 101 12.70 -8.75 -1.86
C VAL A 101 12.70 -10.13 -2.51
N THR A 102 13.25 -11.12 -1.81
CA THR A 102 13.10 -12.54 -2.17
C THR A 102 12.58 -13.34 -0.98
N SER A 103 11.76 -14.35 -1.26
CA SER A 103 11.20 -15.25 -0.23
C SER A 103 10.87 -16.62 -0.82
N ARG A 104 10.90 -17.67 0.00
CA ARG A 104 10.62 -19.06 -0.42
C ARG A 104 9.98 -19.86 0.71
N GLY A 105 9.01 -20.70 0.37
CA GLY A 105 8.28 -21.55 1.30
C GLY A 105 6.83 -21.11 1.46
N ARG A 106 6.25 -21.36 2.64
CA ARG A 106 4.93 -20.87 3.04
C ARG A 106 5.08 -19.69 4.00
N GLN A 107 4.48 -18.56 3.68
CA GLN A 107 4.36 -17.37 4.54
C GLN A 107 3.14 -16.58 4.05
N PHE A 108 2.53 -15.79 4.92
CA PHE A 108 1.51 -14.81 4.50
C PHE A 108 2.18 -13.48 4.13
N ASP A 109 1.42 -12.56 3.55
CA ASP A 109 1.90 -11.19 3.41
C ASP A 109 2.12 -10.53 4.78
N ARG A 110 3.09 -9.62 4.82
CA ARG A 110 3.52 -8.90 6.01
C ARG A 110 3.57 -7.42 5.68
N LEU A 111 2.82 -6.62 6.45
CA LEU A 111 2.98 -5.17 6.46
C LEU A 111 4.40 -4.83 6.93
N ALA A 112 5.04 -3.90 6.23
CA ALA A 112 6.34 -3.34 6.59
C ALA A 112 6.30 -1.82 6.53
N SER A 113 7.15 -1.16 7.31
CA SER A 113 7.24 0.31 7.35
C SER A 113 8.67 0.78 7.59
N MET A 114 9.06 1.79 6.82
CA MET A 114 10.40 2.39 6.83
C MET A 114 10.33 3.80 7.43
N TYR A 115 11.21 4.07 8.38
CA TYR A 115 11.31 5.35 9.08
C TYR A 115 12.70 5.98 8.90
N LEU A 116 12.73 7.31 8.73
CA LEU A 116 13.91 8.14 8.92
C LEU A 116 13.72 8.95 10.20
N GLY A 117 14.54 8.66 11.21
CA GLY A 117 14.28 9.13 12.56
C GLY A 117 12.97 8.50 13.08
N ASP A 118 11.97 9.34 13.37
CA ASP A 118 10.61 8.93 13.71
C ASP A 118 9.60 9.05 12.56
N THR A 119 10.00 9.66 11.44
CA THR A 119 9.11 9.93 10.29
C THR A 119 8.93 8.69 9.43
N GLU A 120 7.70 8.23 9.22
CA GLU A 120 7.42 7.15 8.27
C GLU A 120 7.49 7.66 6.84
N VAL A 121 8.41 7.14 6.04
CA VAL A 121 8.64 7.60 4.66
C VAL A 121 8.09 6.63 3.61
N PHE A 122 7.83 5.38 3.99
CA PHE A 122 7.32 4.34 3.09
C PHE A 122 6.64 3.21 3.87
N ARG A 123 5.48 2.76 3.39
CA ARG A 123 4.72 1.61 3.91
C ARG A 123 4.35 0.68 2.75
N THR A 124 4.50 -0.62 2.96
CA THR A 124 4.41 -1.66 1.92
C THR A 124 3.90 -2.98 2.51
N SER A 125 3.35 -3.89 1.71
CA SER A 125 3.07 -5.27 2.12
C SER A 125 3.74 -6.28 1.20
N THR A 126 4.37 -7.31 1.77
CA THR A 126 5.12 -8.32 0.99
C THR A 126 4.21 -9.24 0.18
N ALA A 127 4.63 -9.67 -1.01
CA ALA A 127 3.96 -10.78 -1.69
C ALA A 127 4.07 -12.13 -0.93
N GLU A 128 2.98 -12.91 -0.85
CA GLU A 128 3.01 -14.29 -0.36
C GLU A 128 3.96 -15.16 -1.23
N PRO A 129 4.98 -15.82 -0.65
CA PRO A 129 5.89 -16.67 -1.42
C PRO A 129 5.24 -17.92 -2.02
N THR A 130 6.05 -18.65 -2.79
CA THR A 130 5.77 -20.02 -3.26
C THR A 130 6.84 -20.98 -2.73
N THR A 131 6.60 -22.29 -2.84
CA THR A 131 7.58 -23.34 -2.52
C THR A 131 8.87 -23.23 -3.36
N ASN A 132 8.75 -22.81 -4.63
CA ASN A 132 9.88 -22.53 -5.52
C ASN A 132 10.56 -21.18 -5.21
N GLY A 133 9.80 -20.24 -4.65
CA GLY A 133 10.21 -18.91 -4.25
C GLY A 133 9.74 -17.80 -5.20
N ILE A 134 9.81 -16.58 -4.69
CA ILE A 134 9.46 -15.34 -5.38
C ILE A 134 10.63 -14.36 -5.36
N VAL A 135 10.63 -13.43 -6.31
CA VAL A 135 11.36 -12.16 -6.29
C VAL A 135 10.37 -11.05 -6.61
N TRP A 136 10.54 -9.88 -6.01
CA TRP A 136 9.88 -8.65 -6.45
C TRP A 136 10.76 -7.43 -6.19
N THR A 137 10.59 -6.39 -6.99
CA THR A 137 11.29 -5.11 -6.85
C THR A 137 10.30 -3.97 -7.01
N TYR A 138 10.37 -2.98 -6.11
CA TYR A 138 9.63 -1.73 -6.21
C TYR A 138 10.58 -0.54 -6.18
N ILE A 139 10.29 0.49 -6.99
CA ILE A 139 11.07 1.72 -7.10
C ILE A 139 10.17 2.88 -6.69
N LYS A 140 10.51 3.59 -5.61
CA LYS A 140 9.70 4.69 -5.05
C LYS A 140 10.42 6.02 -5.14
N GLU A 141 9.66 7.08 -5.45
CA GLU A 141 10.08 8.48 -5.35
C GLU A 141 10.09 8.93 -3.88
N MET A 142 11.25 9.42 -3.41
CA MET A 142 11.51 9.75 -2.00
C MET A 142 11.96 11.21 -1.79
N SER A 143 11.88 12.04 -2.82
CA SER A 143 12.38 13.42 -2.81
C SER A 143 11.51 14.36 -1.97
N GLN A 144 10.22 14.07 -1.78
CA GLN A 144 9.36 14.82 -0.85
C GLN A 144 9.93 14.82 0.59
N TYR A 145 10.76 13.83 0.94
CA TYR A 145 11.48 13.74 2.22
C TYR A 145 12.91 14.35 2.20
N ASN A 146 13.27 15.16 1.19
CA ASN A 146 14.63 15.70 0.98
C ASN A 146 15.27 16.35 2.21
N THR A 147 14.50 17.07 3.05
CA THR A 147 15.02 17.69 4.27
C THR A 147 15.58 16.64 5.26
N LEU A 148 14.95 15.46 5.35
CA LEU A 148 15.45 14.33 6.14
C LEU A 148 16.64 13.65 5.49
N TRP A 149 16.62 13.47 4.17
CA TRP A 149 17.73 12.84 3.43
C TRP A 149 19.03 13.64 3.44
N LYS A 150 18.97 14.96 3.64
CA LYS A 150 20.16 15.83 3.70
C LYS A 150 20.85 15.81 5.07
N GLU A 151 20.30 15.10 6.05
CA GLU A 151 20.89 14.91 7.38
C GLU A 151 21.19 13.42 7.66
N GLN A 152 22.01 13.16 8.69
CA GLN A 152 22.23 11.80 9.18
C GLN A 152 20.96 11.30 9.89
N GLN A 153 20.42 10.16 9.46
CA GLN A 153 19.17 9.60 10.01
C GLN A 153 19.40 8.24 10.66
N LYS A 154 18.65 7.93 11.73
CA LYS A 154 18.43 6.53 12.09
C LYS A 154 17.43 5.94 11.10
N LEU A 155 17.84 4.90 10.39
CA LEU A 155 16.96 4.12 9.54
C LEU A 155 16.35 2.98 10.36
N ILE A 156 15.03 2.90 10.38
CA ILE A 156 14.29 1.77 10.96
C ILE A 156 13.46 1.12 9.85
N PHE A 157 13.56 -0.20 9.69
CA PHE A 157 12.69 -0.97 8.80
C PHE A 157 12.01 -2.08 9.60
N GLU A 158 10.74 -1.86 9.94
CA GLU A 158 9.90 -2.83 10.65
C GLU A 158 9.26 -3.79 9.65
N LEU A 159 9.39 -5.10 9.91
CA LEU A 159 8.66 -6.16 9.22
C LEU A 159 8.55 -7.33 10.21
N GLY A 160 7.39 -7.44 10.87
CA GLY A 160 7.12 -8.50 11.84
C GLY A 160 6.92 -9.85 11.15
N ASN A 161 7.90 -10.75 11.27
CA ASN A 161 7.81 -12.10 10.72
C ASN A 161 8.15 -13.17 11.78
N LEU A 162 7.56 -14.37 11.61
CA LEU A 162 7.88 -15.57 12.38
C LEU A 162 8.09 -16.76 11.43
N ILE A 163 8.90 -17.71 11.89
CA ILE A 163 9.15 -18.98 11.19
C ILE A 163 8.91 -20.16 12.13
N ASP A 164 8.14 -21.15 11.68
CA ASP A 164 7.88 -22.41 12.37
C ASP A 164 7.69 -23.57 11.37
N ASN A 165 7.09 -24.68 11.81
CA ASN A 165 6.85 -25.86 10.96
C ASN A 165 5.81 -25.63 9.83
N THR A 166 5.01 -24.56 9.95
CA THR A 166 3.92 -24.20 9.07
C THR A 166 4.27 -22.98 8.22
N TYR A 167 4.88 -21.98 8.84
CA TYR A 167 5.37 -20.75 8.23
C TYR A 167 6.88 -20.85 8.01
N THR A 168 7.29 -21.28 6.83
CA THR A 168 8.71 -21.58 6.53
C THR A 168 9.45 -20.45 5.80
N GLY A 169 8.76 -19.37 5.41
CA GLY A 169 9.35 -18.29 4.60
C GLY A 169 9.95 -17.15 5.41
N SER A 170 11.26 -16.90 5.24
CA SER A 170 11.88 -15.61 5.54
C SER A 170 11.66 -14.62 4.38
N PHE A 171 11.80 -13.33 4.66
CA PHE A 171 11.96 -12.30 3.62
C PHE A 171 13.40 -11.79 3.64
N ASN A 172 14.13 -12.04 2.56
CA ASN A 172 15.47 -11.49 2.36
C ASN A 172 15.30 -10.20 1.56
N ILE A 173 15.73 -9.07 2.13
CA ILE A 173 15.44 -7.73 1.62
C ILE A 173 16.73 -6.93 1.46
N THR A 174 16.94 -6.42 0.25
CA THR A 174 17.97 -5.45 -0.06
C THR A 174 17.29 -4.13 -0.43
N LEU A 175 17.70 -3.03 0.22
CA LEU A 175 17.19 -1.68 0.00
C LEU A 175 18.35 -0.75 -0.33
N THR A 176 18.29 -0.11 -1.49
CA THR A 176 19.28 0.91 -1.91
C THR A 176 18.59 2.24 -2.19
N ALA A 177 19.25 3.36 -1.89
CA ALA A 177 18.83 4.69 -2.33
C ALA A 177 19.77 5.22 -3.42
N TYR A 178 19.19 5.74 -4.50
CA TYR A 178 19.88 6.43 -5.59
C TYR A 178 19.68 7.94 -5.44
N PHE A 179 20.80 8.68 -5.37
CA PHE A 179 20.85 10.13 -5.20
C PHE A 179 21.30 10.79 -6.49
N SER A 180 20.56 11.82 -6.91
CA SER A 180 20.88 12.62 -8.09
C SER A 180 20.36 14.06 -8.00
N HIS A 181 20.79 14.90 -8.94
CA HIS A 181 20.39 16.30 -9.04
C HIS A 181 19.78 16.55 -10.42
N ASN A 182 18.48 16.86 -10.48
CA ASN A 182 17.69 16.94 -11.71
C ASN A 182 16.83 18.21 -11.84
N GLN A 183 17.05 19.22 -10.96
CA GLN A 183 16.27 20.46 -10.85
C GLN A 183 14.82 20.20 -10.39
N ASN A 184 14.70 19.52 -9.26
CA ASN A 184 13.44 19.04 -8.71
C ASN A 184 12.56 20.14 -8.07
N VAL A 185 11.26 19.86 -7.90
CA VAL A 185 10.24 20.80 -7.40
C VAL A 185 10.48 21.18 -5.92
N LYS A 186 9.96 22.33 -5.43
CA LYS A 186 10.15 22.73 -4.02
C LYS A 186 9.56 21.66 -3.08
N THR A 187 10.42 21.00 -2.33
CA THR A 187 10.07 20.08 -1.24
C THR A 187 9.88 20.83 0.08
N ALA A 188 9.33 20.17 1.10
CA ALA A 188 9.19 20.77 2.42
C ALA A 188 10.54 21.16 3.03
N ASP A 189 10.56 22.29 3.73
CA ASP A 189 11.75 22.80 4.42
C ASP A 189 11.91 22.08 5.77
N ILE A 190 10.81 21.75 6.46
CA ILE A 190 10.76 20.97 7.71
C ILE A 190 9.69 19.87 7.58
N ILE A 191 9.94 18.69 8.15
CA ILE A 191 8.95 17.61 8.27
C ILE A 191 8.80 17.20 9.74
N LEU A 192 7.57 17.15 10.24
CA LEU A 192 7.24 16.84 11.64
C LEU A 192 6.34 15.59 11.73
N PRO A 193 6.78 14.48 12.37
CA PRO A 193 6.06 13.21 12.34
C PRO A 193 4.98 13.06 13.43
N ILE A 194 3.70 12.98 13.04
CA ILE A 194 2.56 12.60 13.89
C ILE A 194 2.63 11.08 14.12
N THR A 195 3.39 10.70 15.16
CA THR A 195 3.84 9.33 15.42
C THR A 195 4.05 9.11 16.91
N ALA A 196 4.15 7.85 17.34
CA ALA A 196 4.40 7.47 18.72
C ALA A 196 5.85 7.72 19.20
N ARG A 197 6.73 8.27 18.33
CA ARG A 197 8.11 8.66 18.60
C ARG A 197 8.98 7.59 19.30
N LYS A 198 8.93 6.36 18.80
CA LYS A 198 9.59 5.16 19.39
C LYS A 198 11.00 4.90 18.82
N SER A 199 11.51 5.74 17.90
CA SER A 199 12.82 5.56 17.24
C SER A 199 13.99 5.59 18.22
N ALA A 200 13.94 6.40 19.27
CA ALA A 200 14.91 6.38 20.37
C ALA A 200 15.04 4.98 21.03
N SER A 201 13.95 4.22 21.06
CA SER A 201 13.85 2.85 21.58
C SER A 201 14.00 1.76 20.50
N ASN A 202 14.54 2.10 19.31
CA ASN A 202 14.79 1.17 18.21
C ASN A 202 13.56 0.34 17.80
N SER A 203 12.38 0.97 17.75
CA SER A 203 11.09 0.33 17.44
C SER A 203 10.31 1.16 16.41
N SER A 204 9.37 0.55 15.69
CA SER A 204 8.43 1.28 14.83
C SER A 204 7.70 2.38 15.61
N SER A 205 7.60 3.58 15.00
CA SER A 205 6.92 4.74 15.57
C SER A 205 5.44 4.84 15.20
N ALA A 206 4.85 3.81 14.57
CA ALA A 206 3.42 3.80 14.31
C ALA A 206 2.56 3.76 15.60
N PHE A 207 1.36 4.31 15.48
CA PHE A 207 0.27 4.10 16.42
C PHE A 207 -0.55 2.86 16.02
N THR A 208 -1.05 2.14 17.03
CA THR A 208 -2.02 1.05 16.88
C THR A 208 -3.38 1.49 17.43
N VAL A 209 -4.30 1.88 16.54
CA VAL A 209 -5.66 2.35 16.91
C VAL A 209 -6.60 1.14 16.99
N PRO A 210 -7.48 1.01 18.01
CA PRO A 210 -7.85 2.01 19.03
C PRO A 210 -7.06 1.96 20.36
N SER A 211 -5.93 1.23 20.45
CA SER A 211 -5.20 1.07 21.72
C SER A 211 -4.25 2.21 22.10
N ASP A 212 -3.62 2.87 21.11
CA ASP A 212 -2.68 3.97 21.33
C ASP A 212 -3.41 5.34 21.29
N ASN A 213 -3.00 6.27 22.16
CA ASN A 213 -3.32 7.68 21.99
C ASN A 213 -2.46 8.26 20.86
N THR A 214 -3.08 8.92 19.88
CA THR A 214 -2.41 9.48 18.70
C THR A 214 -2.02 10.96 18.83
N THR A 215 -2.38 11.62 19.94
CA THR A 215 -2.06 13.05 20.14
C THR A 215 -0.55 13.30 20.26
N VAL A 216 -0.04 14.24 19.47
CA VAL A 216 1.31 14.82 19.58
C VAL A 216 1.25 16.34 19.73
N LEU A 217 2.32 16.96 20.22
CA LEU A 217 2.46 18.42 20.33
C LEU A 217 3.55 18.95 19.39
N TYR A 218 3.32 20.15 18.83
CA TYR A 218 4.26 20.91 18.02
C TYR A 218 4.04 22.43 18.10
N GLN A 219 5.12 23.17 18.32
CA GLN A 219 5.24 24.60 18.00
C GLN A 219 5.69 24.77 16.54
N PHE A 220 5.02 25.63 15.75
CA PHE A 220 5.46 25.95 14.37
C PHE A 220 6.33 27.21 14.35
N PRO A 221 7.28 27.34 13.40
CA PRO A 221 8.03 28.57 13.21
C PRO A 221 7.14 29.69 12.63
N PRO A 222 7.29 30.95 13.05
CA PRO A 222 6.47 32.08 12.58
C PRO A 222 6.73 32.47 11.10
N THR A 223 7.62 31.77 10.41
CA THR A 223 7.90 31.90 8.97
C THR A 223 7.22 30.82 8.12
N ALA A 224 6.42 29.93 8.72
CA ALA A 224 5.66 28.92 7.99
C ALA A 224 4.61 29.57 7.07
N SER A 225 4.68 29.25 5.77
CA SER A 225 3.87 29.86 4.71
C SER A 225 2.99 28.88 3.94
N ARG A 226 3.15 27.57 4.17
CA ARG A 226 2.22 26.49 3.77
C ARG A 226 2.46 25.29 4.69
N ALA A 227 1.42 24.57 5.05
CA ALA A 227 1.50 23.38 5.87
C ALA A 227 0.50 22.31 5.39
N VAL A 228 0.98 21.09 5.13
CA VAL A 228 0.17 19.96 4.64
C VAL A 228 0.44 18.74 5.52
N VAL A 229 -0.60 17.96 5.85
CA VAL A 229 -0.46 16.71 6.59
C VAL A 229 -0.77 15.53 5.67
N SER A 230 0.20 14.64 5.43
CA SER A 230 -0.11 13.31 4.88
C SER A 230 -0.53 12.36 5.99
N ILE A 231 -1.43 11.42 5.68
CA ILE A 231 -1.86 10.37 6.62
C ILE A 231 -1.63 8.99 6.00
N SER A 232 -0.86 8.15 6.69
CA SER A 232 -0.58 6.75 6.35
C SER A 232 -1.36 5.86 7.31
N ALA A 233 -2.51 5.35 6.85
CA ALA A 233 -3.46 4.59 7.66
C ALA A 233 -3.91 3.31 6.93
N CYS A 234 -3.80 2.15 7.59
CA CYS A 234 -4.28 0.88 7.04
C CYS A 234 -4.83 -0.06 8.12
N GLY A 235 -5.97 -0.69 7.84
CA GLY A 235 -6.56 -1.73 8.67
C GLY A 235 -5.79 -3.05 8.59
N GLN A 236 -5.78 -3.80 9.69
CA GLN A 236 -5.15 -5.10 9.87
C GLN A 236 -6.06 -5.99 10.74
N SER A 237 -5.88 -7.31 10.69
CA SER A 237 -6.64 -8.26 11.52
C SER A 237 -8.17 -8.15 11.32
N GLU A 238 -8.93 -7.64 12.27
CA GLU A 238 -10.40 -7.48 12.17
C GLU A 238 -10.79 -6.40 11.16
N GLU A 239 -9.86 -5.50 10.87
CA GLU A 239 -10.02 -4.33 10.01
C GLU A 239 -9.33 -4.48 8.64
N GLU A 240 -8.63 -5.59 8.36
CA GLU A 240 -7.97 -5.81 7.05
C GLU A 240 -8.96 -5.78 5.87
N PHE A 241 -10.19 -6.22 6.12
CA PHE A 241 -11.29 -6.28 5.16
C PHE A 241 -12.46 -5.35 5.56
N TRP A 242 -12.14 -4.21 6.18
CA TRP A 242 -13.10 -3.24 6.73
C TRP A 242 -14.26 -2.91 5.77
N TRP A 243 -13.98 -2.78 4.47
CA TRP A 243 -14.93 -2.50 3.38
C TRP A 243 -16.05 -3.55 3.19
N SER A 244 -15.97 -4.69 3.89
CA SER A 244 -17.00 -5.73 3.91
C SER A 244 -17.56 -6.01 5.32
N ASN A 245 -17.30 -5.14 6.30
CA ASN A 245 -17.84 -5.26 7.64
C ASN A 245 -19.37 -5.03 7.63
N VAL A 246 -20.07 -5.69 8.55
CA VAL A 246 -21.51 -5.55 8.73
C VAL A 246 -21.82 -4.44 9.74
N LEU A 247 -23.09 -4.03 9.82
CA LEU A 247 -23.56 -3.18 10.92
C LEU A 247 -23.29 -3.91 12.25
N SER A 248 -22.92 -3.17 13.31
CA SER A 248 -22.50 -3.75 14.60
C SER A 248 -23.56 -4.71 15.21
N THR A 249 -24.84 -4.49 14.88
CA THR A 249 -25.99 -5.33 15.27
C THR A 249 -26.10 -6.67 14.54
N ASP A 250 -25.40 -6.86 13.41
CA ASP A 250 -25.44 -8.09 12.58
C ASP A 250 -24.23 -8.99 12.73
N THR A 251 -23.26 -8.61 13.56
CA THR A 251 -22.01 -9.36 13.83
C THR A 251 -22.23 -10.83 14.21
N LYS A 252 -23.37 -11.16 14.81
CA LYS A 252 -23.76 -12.53 15.21
C LYS A 252 -24.80 -13.19 14.30
N SER A 253 -25.28 -12.51 13.24
CA SER A 253 -26.45 -12.94 12.46
C SER A 253 -26.29 -14.29 11.75
N PHE A 254 -25.05 -14.78 11.55
CA PHE A 254 -24.78 -16.05 10.86
C PHE A 254 -23.85 -16.99 11.65
N ASN A 255 -23.66 -16.75 12.95
CA ASN A 255 -22.62 -17.40 13.77
C ASN A 255 -22.64 -18.95 13.71
N SER A 256 -23.83 -19.56 13.69
CA SER A 256 -24.00 -21.02 13.65
C SER A 256 -23.59 -21.71 12.34
N VAL A 257 -23.17 -20.97 11.31
CA VAL A 257 -22.74 -21.49 10.00
C VAL A 257 -21.48 -20.80 9.49
N ALA A 258 -21.43 -19.46 9.55
CA ALA A 258 -20.34 -18.66 9.00
C ALA A 258 -19.43 -18.03 10.08
N GLY A 259 -19.69 -18.30 11.36
CA GLY A 259 -18.98 -17.68 12.48
C GLY A 259 -19.32 -16.20 12.69
N ASP A 260 -18.53 -15.55 13.53
CA ASP A 260 -18.65 -14.12 13.83
C ASP A 260 -18.21 -13.26 12.64
N LEU A 261 -18.94 -12.16 12.42
CA LEU A 261 -18.62 -11.12 11.44
C LEU A 261 -18.18 -9.84 12.16
N TYR A 262 -17.31 -9.04 11.52
CA TYR A 262 -16.81 -7.78 12.08
C TYR A 262 -17.77 -6.61 11.87
N GLY A 263 -17.84 -5.72 12.89
CA GLY A 263 -18.82 -4.63 13.00
C GLY A 263 -18.32 -3.26 12.54
N HIS A 264 -18.94 -2.20 13.06
CA HIS A 264 -18.69 -0.79 12.71
C HIS A 264 -18.97 -0.44 11.23
N SER A 265 -19.75 -1.26 10.52
CA SER A 265 -20.15 -1.08 9.11
C SER A 265 -18.97 -1.13 8.11
N PRO A 266 -19.24 -1.09 6.78
CA PRO A 266 -18.19 -1.07 5.77
C PRO A 266 -17.58 0.32 5.54
N PHE A 267 -18.11 1.38 6.17
CA PHE A 267 -17.62 2.75 6.03
C PHE A 267 -16.50 3.08 7.03
N ARG A 268 -15.49 3.85 6.62
CA ARG A 268 -14.42 4.35 7.49
C ARG A 268 -14.10 5.82 7.20
N GLU A 269 -13.93 6.60 8.26
CA GLU A 269 -13.45 7.98 8.20
C GLU A 269 -12.23 8.13 9.12
N ILE A 270 -11.10 8.53 8.56
CA ILE A 270 -9.90 8.89 9.31
C ILE A 270 -9.92 10.41 9.47
N GLN A 271 -9.77 10.91 10.70
CA GLN A 271 -9.98 12.31 11.04
C GLN A 271 -8.70 12.95 11.59
N LEU A 272 -8.33 14.13 11.10
CA LEU A 272 -7.27 14.95 11.66
C LEU A 272 -7.87 16.06 12.53
N PHE A 273 -7.46 16.14 13.79
CA PHE A 273 -7.79 17.24 14.69
C PHE A 273 -6.56 18.09 15.00
N ILE A 274 -6.78 19.40 15.11
CA ILE A 274 -5.84 20.42 15.60
C ILE A 274 -6.52 21.09 16.80
N ASP A 275 -5.95 21.00 18.00
CA ASP A 275 -6.51 21.55 19.24
C ASP A 275 -7.97 21.15 19.52
N GLY A 276 -8.29 19.89 19.18
CA GLY A 276 -9.64 19.33 19.30
C GLY A 276 -10.64 19.82 18.23
N ILE A 277 -10.22 20.73 17.35
CA ILE A 277 -10.97 21.22 16.20
C ILE A 277 -10.68 20.31 15.01
N LEU A 278 -11.71 19.84 14.30
CA LEU A 278 -11.50 19.01 13.11
C LEU A 278 -10.86 19.84 11.98
N ALA A 279 -9.68 19.45 11.54
CA ALA A 279 -8.93 20.11 10.47
C ALA A 279 -9.16 19.48 9.09
N GLY A 280 -9.55 18.21 9.03
CA GLY A 280 -9.90 17.52 7.79
C GLY A 280 -10.12 16.02 7.96
N VAL A 281 -10.57 15.34 6.89
CA VAL A 281 -10.76 13.88 6.91
C VAL A 281 -10.21 13.18 5.67
N VAL A 282 -9.93 11.89 5.82
CA VAL A 282 -9.54 10.97 4.74
C VAL A 282 -10.53 9.79 4.75
N TRP A 283 -11.16 9.52 3.62
CA TRP A 283 -11.92 8.29 3.38
C TRP A 283 -10.98 7.33 2.62
N PRO A 284 -10.55 6.20 3.21
CA PRO A 284 -9.41 5.46 2.70
C PRO A 284 -9.73 4.61 1.46
N PHE A 285 -8.74 4.46 0.58
CA PHE A 285 -8.78 3.48 -0.50
C PHE A 285 -8.78 2.05 0.08
N PRO A 286 -9.68 1.14 -0.36
CA PRO A 286 -9.68 -0.25 0.07
C PRO A 286 -8.53 -1.03 -0.60
N VAL A 287 -7.33 -0.89 -0.03
CA VAL A 287 -6.18 -1.77 -0.32
C VAL A 287 -6.58 -3.22 -0.03
N ILE A 288 -6.06 -4.15 -0.84
CA ILE A 288 -6.24 -5.59 -0.64
C ILE A 288 -4.88 -6.23 -0.92
N PHE A 289 -4.32 -6.87 0.11
CA PHE A 289 -2.99 -7.47 0.12
C PHE A 289 -3.01 -8.91 -0.44
N THR A 290 -1.83 -9.55 -0.50
CA THR A 290 -1.64 -10.74 -1.36
C THR A 290 -2.12 -12.08 -0.79
N GLY A 291 -2.68 -12.12 0.42
CA GLY A 291 -3.55 -13.20 0.89
C GLY A 291 -5.06 -12.95 0.68
N GLY A 292 -5.47 -11.70 0.45
CA GLY A 292 -6.85 -11.25 0.67
C GLY A 292 -7.89 -11.72 -0.35
N VAL A 293 -9.15 -11.81 0.07
CA VAL A 293 -10.30 -12.35 -0.71
C VAL A 293 -10.12 -13.83 -1.15
N ALA A 294 -9.16 -14.12 -2.02
CA ALA A 294 -8.73 -15.46 -2.41
C ALA A 294 -7.26 -15.45 -2.90
N PRO A 295 -6.38 -16.37 -2.44
CA PRO A 295 -4.95 -16.39 -2.79
C PRO A 295 -4.61 -16.51 -4.30
N GLY A 296 -5.57 -16.90 -5.13
CA GLY A 296 -5.41 -17.08 -6.57
C GLY A 296 -5.35 -15.77 -7.37
N PHE A 297 -5.77 -14.63 -6.79
CA PHE A 297 -5.71 -13.34 -7.50
C PHE A 297 -4.29 -12.80 -7.66
N TRP A 298 -3.41 -13.06 -6.68
CA TRP A 298 -2.26 -12.18 -6.36
C TRP A 298 -0.90 -12.65 -6.91
N ARG A 299 -0.91 -13.49 -7.95
CA ARG A 299 0.31 -14.08 -8.51
C ARG A 299 0.21 -14.12 -10.04
N PRO A 300 1.17 -13.54 -10.79
CA PRO A 300 2.32 -12.75 -10.35
C PRO A 300 1.97 -11.26 -10.10
N ILE A 301 0.72 -10.85 -10.32
CA ILE A 301 0.31 -9.45 -10.17
C ILE A 301 -0.25 -9.23 -8.76
N VAL A 302 0.27 -8.26 -8.01
CA VAL A 302 -0.24 -7.91 -6.67
C VAL A 302 -1.35 -6.86 -6.73
N GLY A 303 -1.89 -6.50 -5.58
CA GLY A 303 -2.94 -5.47 -5.50
C GLY A 303 -2.46 -4.07 -5.89
N ILE A 304 -3.42 -3.25 -6.37
CA ILE A 304 -3.25 -1.80 -6.47
C ILE A 304 -2.77 -1.27 -5.11
N ASP A 305 -1.65 -0.55 -5.12
CA ASP A 305 -0.98 0.07 -3.96
C ASP A 305 -0.67 -0.89 -2.80
N ALA A 306 -0.49 -2.18 -3.09
CA ALA A 306 -0.04 -3.17 -2.12
C ALA A 306 1.48 -3.08 -1.85
N PHE A 307 2.29 -2.68 -2.84
CA PHE A 307 3.73 -2.48 -2.69
C PHE A 307 4.11 -1.05 -2.28
N ASP A 308 3.23 -0.07 -2.45
CA ASP A 308 3.41 1.30 -1.95
C ASP A 308 2.08 1.93 -1.59
N LEU A 309 1.81 2.03 -0.28
CA LEU A 309 0.55 2.58 0.22
C LEU A 309 0.61 4.11 0.16
N ARG A 310 -0.21 4.70 -0.71
CA ARG A 310 -0.39 6.16 -0.81
C ARG A 310 -0.83 6.75 0.53
N GLN A 311 -0.41 7.98 0.77
CA GLN A 311 -0.77 8.75 1.97
C GLN A 311 -1.59 9.97 1.53
N PRO A 312 -2.94 9.94 1.64
CA PRO A 312 -3.79 11.10 1.35
C PRO A 312 -3.43 12.33 2.19
N GLU A 313 -3.64 13.51 1.62
CA GLU A 313 -3.14 14.79 2.15
C GLU A 313 -4.28 15.73 2.56
N ILE A 314 -4.08 16.45 3.67
CA ILE A 314 -4.96 17.51 4.18
C ILE A 314 -4.15 18.82 4.19
N ASP A 315 -4.61 19.86 3.51
CA ASP A 315 -3.95 21.17 3.54
C ASP A 315 -4.40 21.93 4.81
N ILE A 316 -3.47 22.10 5.74
CA ILE A 316 -3.71 22.81 7.01
C ILE A 316 -3.18 24.24 6.97
N SER A 317 -2.80 24.76 5.80
CA SER A 317 -2.38 26.16 5.63
C SER A 317 -3.41 27.18 6.14
N PRO A 318 -4.73 26.94 6.04
CA PRO A 318 -5.73 27.78 6.71
C PRO A 318 -5.60 27.88 8.24
N PHE A 319 -4.94 26.92 8.91
CA PHE A 319 -4.68 26.97 10.35
C PHE A 319 -3.39 27.72 10.71
N LEU A 320 -2.56 28.15 9.74
CA LEU A 320 -1.30 28.85 10.03
C LEU A 320 -1.43 30.10 10.94
N PRO A 321 -2.46 30.95 10.84
CA PRO A 321 -2.63 32.09 11.76
C PRO A 321 -2.80 31.69 13.23
N LEU A 322 -3.35 30.50 13.49
CA LEU A 322 -3.40 29.90 14.83
C LEU A 322 -2.06 29.26 15.19
N LEU A 323 -1.54 28.38 14.33
CA LEU A 323 -0.40 27.50 14.60
C LEU A 323 0.94 28.24 14.79
N THR A 324 1.04 29.48 14.32
CA THR A 324 2.29 30.28 14.33
C THR A 324 2.38 31.28 15.48
N ASP A 325 1.49 31.18 16.49
CA ASP A 325 1.45 32.12 17.62
C ASP A 325 2.63 32.00 18.61
N GLY A 326 3.35 30.87 18.57
CA GLY A 326 4.50 30.57 19.42
C GLY A 326 4.25 29.58 20.56
N HIS A 327 3.09 28.94 20.65
CA HIS A 327 2.79 27.89 21.63
C HIS A 327 2.87 26.47 21.04
N ASP A 328 2.72 25.44 21.89
CA ASP A 328 2.58 24.05 21.46
C ASP A 328 1.12 23.76 21.08
N HIS A 329 0.89 23.42 19.81
CA HIS A 329 -0.42 22.97 19.30
C HIS A 329 -0.50 21.45 19.25
N SER A 330 -1.69 20.91 19.48
CA SER A 330 -1.96 19.48 19.53
C SER A 330 -2.53 18.95 18.22
N PHE A 331 -1.96 17.84 17.75
CA PHE A 331 -2.37 17.14 16.52
C PHE A 331 -2.77 15.71 16.87
N GLU A 332 -3.97 15.28 16.49
CA GLU A 332 -4.52 13.95 16.78
C GLU A 332 -5.12 13.32 15.52
N ILE A 333 -4.92 12.01 15.32
CA ILE A 333 -5.53 11.24 14.24
C ILE A 333 -6.49 10.19 14.81
N ARG A 334 -7.78 10.28 14.50
CA ARG A 334 -8.79 9.27 14.88
C ARG A 334 -9.17 8.40 13.69
N VAL A 335 -9.65 7.19 13.95
CA VAL A 335 -10.25 6.31 12.93
C VAL A 335 -11.63 5.91 13.41
N ALA A 336 -12.66 6.39 12.70
CA ALA A 336 -14.06 6.12 12.98
C ALA A 336 -14.64 5.13 11.97
N GLY A 337 -15.55 4.28 12.44
CA GLY A 337 -16.48 3.53 11.61
C GLY A 337 -17.87 4.14 11.69
N LEU A 338 -18.90 3.29 11.71
CA LEU A 338 -20.29 3.71 11.88
C LEU A 338 -20.99 2.78 12.88
N ASP A 339 -21.61 3.36 13.90
CA ASP A 339 -22.56 2.65 14.76
C ASP A 339 -24.00 3.05 14.44
N THR A 340 -24.90 2.07 14.52
CA THR A 340 -26.28 2.17 14.07
C THR A 340 -27.23 1.74 15.19
N SER A 341 -28.12 2.63 15.61
CA SER A 341 -29.16 2.33 16.61
C SER A 341 -30.37 1.62 15.99
N ALA A 342 -31.21 1.03 16.84
CA ALA A 342 -32.32 0.15 16.43
C ALA A 342 -33.46 0.87 15.68
N ASP A 343 -33.49 2.20 15.69
CA ASP A 343 -34.38 3.07 14.92
C ASP A 343 -33.87 3.34 13.48
N GLY A 344 -32.65 2.92 13.15
CA GLY A 344 -31.98 3.19 11.88
C GLY A 344 -31.16 4.48 11.86
N THR A 345 -31.10 5.24 12.95
CA THR A 345 -30.16 6.36 13.09
C THR A 345 -28.73 5.83 13.09
N ALA A 346 -27.82 6.54 12.41
CA ALA A 346 -26.43 6.15 12.26
C ALA A 346 -25.50 7.33 12.51
N VAL A 347 -24.41 7.07 13.22
CA VAL A 347 -23.40 8.06 13.62
C VAL A 347 -22.00 7.46 13.50
N LEU A 348 -20.99 8.32 13.38
CA LEU A 348 -19.59 7.89 13.48
C LEU A 348 -19.36 7.18 14.82
N SER A 349 -18.62 6.07 14.81
CA SER A 349 -18.22 5.37 16.04
C SER A 349 -16.94 5.97 16.61
N ASP A 350 -16.83 6.05 17.94
CA ASP A 350 -15.63 6.56 18.65
C ASP A 350 -14.38 5.68 18.42
N PHE A 351 -14.58 4.43 17.96
CA PHE A 351 -13.53 3.45 17.69
C PHE A 351 -13.93 2.49 16.56
N VAL A 352 -12.99 1.62 16.18
CA VAL A 352 -13.11 0.56 15.17
C VAL A 352 -12.60 -0.78 15.72
N GLY A 353 -12.69 -1.87 14.94
CA GLY A 353 -12.14 -3.18 15.32
C GLY A 353 -10.61 -3.17 15.48
N SER A 354 -10.04 -4.28 15.97
CA SER A 354 -8.59 -4.40 16.16
C SER A 354 -7.91 -4.87 14.86
N TYR A 355 -7.13 -4.05 14.15
CA TYR A 355 -6.66 -2.70 14.49
C TYR A 355 -6.27 -1.91 13.23
N TRP A 356 -6.04 -0.61 13.38
CA TRP A 356 -5.43 0.24 12.34
C TRP A 356 -4.00 0.65 12.70
N VAL A 357 -3.09 0.55 11.73
CA VAL A 357 -1.73 1.12 11.82
C VAL A 357 -1.78 2.54 11.28
N VAL A 358 -1.41 3.51 12.10
CA VAL A 358 -1.60 4.95 11.79
C VAL A 358 -0.32 5.75 12.05
N THR A 359 0.04 6.60 11.09
CA THR A 359 1.04 7.67 11.20
C THR A 359 0.62 8.85 10.31
N GLY A 360 1.18 10.02 10.54
CA GLY A 360 1.08 11.15 9.61
C GLY A 360 2.33 12.02 9.61
N ASN A 361 2.53 12.80 8.55
CA ASN A 361 3.69 13.67 8.38
C ASN A 361 3.23 15.09 8.07
N ILE A 362 3.62 16.07 8.89
CA ILE A 362 3.37 17.50 8.62
C ILE A 362 4.54 18.03 7.78
N PHE A 363 4.26 18.37 6.52
CA PHE A 363 5.18 19.01 5.59
C PHE A 363 5.04 20.54 5.72
N LEU A 364 6.06 21.20 6.27
CA LEU A 364 6.09 22.65 6.43
C LEU A 364 6.97 23.31 5.36
N TYR A 365 6.44 24.35 4.75
CA TYR A 365 7.15 25.21 3.81
C TYR A 365 7.31 26.60 4.44
N LEU A 366 8.52 27.17 4.37
CA LEU A 366 8.83 28.49 4.91
C LEU A 366 8.85 29.57 3.82
N ALA A 367 8.51 30.80 4.22
CA ALA A 367 8.69 32.00 3.41
C ALA A 367 10.18 32.34 3.27
N LYS A 368 10.58 32.84 2.09
CA LYS A 368 11.99 33.21 1.80
C LYS A 368 12.39 34.59 2.33
N ASP A 369 11.43 35.51 2.48
CA ASP A 369 11.68 36.90 2.87
C ASP A 369 11.24 37.18 4.32
N ALA A 370 12.09 37.88 5.07
CA ALA A 370 11.76 38.36 6.42
C ALA A 370 10.63 39.43 6.44
N SER A 371 10.18 39.92 5.28
CA SER A 371 8.95 40.72 5.18
C SER A 371 7.68 39.90 5.45
N TYR A 372 7.71 38.57 5.30
CA TYR A 372 6.64 37.68 5.77
C TYR A 372 6.65 37.49 7.29
N SER A 373 7.77 37.80 7.97
CA SER A 373 7.84 37.89 9.44
C SER A 373 7.47 39.27 9.99
N VAL A 374 6.81 40.12 9.19
CA VAL A 374 6.04 41.24 9.73
C VAL A 374 4.92 40.66 10.58
N THR A 375 4.81 41.14 11.81
CA THR A 375 3.79 40.78 12.80
C THR A 375 2.38 40.82 12.19
N ARG A 376 1.87 39.65 11.79
CA ARG A 376 0.44 39.42 11.70
C ARG A 376 -0.14 39.57 13.10
N ASP A 377 -1.33 40.15 13.21
CA ASP A 377 -2.08 40.13 14.47
C ASP A 377 -2.76 38.77 14.63
N THR A 378 -1.96 37.74 14.93
CA THR A 378 -2.41 36.35 15.14
C THR A 378 -3.37 36.21 16.32
N SER A 379 -3.52 37.25 17.15
CA SER A 379 -4.35 37.22 18.36
C SER A 379 -5.86 37.08 18.12
N ASN A 380 -6.33 37.27 16.88
CA ASN A 380 -7.77 37.24 16.55
C ASN A 380 -8.14 36.48 15.25
N ASP A 381 -7.20 36.13 14.37
CA ASP A 381 -7.50 35.60 13.02
C ASP A 381 -7.71 34.07 13.02
N ILE A 382 -8.62 33.58 13.89
CA ILE A 382 -9.00 32.16 13.97
C ILE A 382 -9.68 31.74 12.66
N PRO A 383 -9.29 30.60 12.03
CA PRO A 383 -9.90 30.17 10.78
C PRO A 383 -11.41 29.92 10.90
N SER A 384 -12.15 30.37 9.88
CA SER A 384 -13.58 30.12 9.72
C SER A 384 -13.80 28.68 9.28
N ILE A 385 -14.48 27.88 10.12
CA ILE A 385 -14.64 26.43 9.90
C ILE A 385 -16.13 26.07 9.75
N PHE A 386 -16.45 25.44 8.62
CA PHE A 386 -17.73 24.80 8.34
C PHE A 386 -17.52 23.29 8.26
N ALA A 387 -17.70 22.61 9.40
CA ALA A 387 -17.46 21.18 9.57
C ALA A 387 -18.71 20.47 10.11
N PRO A 388 -19.83 20.41 9.36
CA PRO A 388 -21.03 19.67 9.78
C PRO A 388 -20.72 18.19 10.02
N ALA A 389 -21.54 17.53 10.85
CA ALA A 389 -21.53 16.08 10.95
C ALA A 389 -21.85 15.44 9.58
N PRO A 390 -21.22 14.30 9.21
CA PRO A 390 -21.57 13.61 7.97
C PRO A 390 -23.02 13.10 8.03
N LYS A 391 -23.71 13.12 6.90
CA LYS A 391 -25.06 12.54 6.80
C LYS A 391 -24.93 11.07 6.42
N PHE A 392 -25.75 10.23 7.04
CA PHE A 392 -25.84 8.81 6.71
C PHE A 392 -27.25 8.42 6.28
N THR A 393 -27.35 7.54 5.29
CA THR A 393 -28.57 6.79 4.99
C THR A 393 -28.23 5.31 5.02
N VAL A 394 -28.79 4.59 5.99
CA VAL A 394 -28.56 3.17 6.20
C VAL A 394 -29.83 2.38 5.90
N THR A 395 -29.71 1.25 5.20
CA THR A 395 -30.79 0.28 5.04
C THR A 395 -30.37 -1.08 5.57
N ARG A 396 -31.34 -1.86 6.06
CA ARG A 396 -31.10 -3.19 6.63
C ARG A 396 -32.34 -4.07 6.45
N ASN A 397 -32.17 -5.25 5.86
CA ASN A 397 -33.21 -6.26 5.70
C ASN A 397 -32.61 -7.66 5.97
N LEU A 398 -33.11 -8.32 7.01
CA LEU A 398 -32.68 -9.66 7.45
C LEU A 398 -33.81 -10.65 7.18
N VAL A 399 -33.60 -11.56 6.23
CA VAL A 399 -34.56 -12.59 5.83
C VAL A 399 -34.29 -13.88 6.60
N LYS A 400 -35.37 -14.59 6.95
CA LYS A 400 -35.33 -15.87 7.66
C LYS A 400 -35.97 -16.99 6.84
N ASP A 401 -35.40 -18.18 6.96
CA ASP A 401 -35.94 -19.39 6.37
C ASP A 401 -37.19 -19.90 7.13
N GLN A 402 -37.83 -20.94 6.59
CA GLN A 402 -39.04 -21.55 7.17
C GLN A 402 -38.82 -22.16 8.58
N SER A 403 -37.56 -22.37 9.02
CA SER A 403 -37.21 -22.81 10.36
C SER A 403 -36.93 -21.65 11.33
N GLY A 404 -36.96 -20.40 10.86
CA GLY A 404 -36.72 -19.20 11.64
C GLY A 404 -35.24 -18.82 11.81
N LYS A 405 -34.32 -19.54 11.14
CA LYS A 405 -32.90 -19.20 11.05
C LYS A 405 -32.71 -18.06 10.05
N ASN A 406 -31.63 -17.29 10.21
CA ASN A 406 -31.27 -16.23 9.29
C ASN A 406 -30.72 -16.83 7.98
N GLU A 407 -31.30 -16.45 6.85
CA GLU A 407 -30.98 -16.99 5.52
C GLU A 407 -30.11 -16.03 4.71
N SER A 408 -30.47 -14.75 4.72
CA SER A 408 -29.74 -13.67 4.04
C SER A 408 -29.94 -12.31 4.72
N LEU A 409 -28.94 -11.44 4.60
CA LEU A 409 -28.92 -10.07 5.09
C LEU A 409 -28.51 -9.15 3.93
N SER A 410 -29.38 -8.23 3.53
CA SER A 410 -29.05 -7.15 2.60
C SER A 410 -29.03 -5.82 3.36
N TYR A 411 -27.98 -5.04 3.19
CA TYR A 411 -27.80 -3.75 3.86
C TYR A 411 -27.14 -2.73 2.92
N SER A 412 -27.34 -1.45 3.19
CA SER A 412 -26.58 -0.38 2.52
C SER A 412 -26.14 0.67 3.52
N VAL A 413 -24.99 1.29 3.23
CA VAL A 413 -24.53 2.51 3.91
C VAL A 413 -24.21 3.52 2.82
N ILE A 414 -24.88 4.66 2.85
CA ILE A 414 -24.57 5.84 2.04
C ILE A 414 -24.12 6.94 3.00
N ALA A 415 -23.03 7.63 2.67
CA ALA A 415 -22.53 8.76 3.44
C ALA A 415 -22.28 9.98 2.55
N GLU A 416 -22.67 11.16 3.03
CA GLU A 416 -22.34 12.46 2.42
C GLU A 416 -21.58 13.32 3.43
N ARG A 417 -20.51 13.98 2.99
CA ARG A 417 -19.75 14.92 3.82
C ARG A 417 -19.34 16.16 3.03
N THR A 418 -19.46 17.30 3.70
CA THR A 418 -18.89 18.57 3.25
C THR A 418 -18.05 19.15 4.38
N PHE A 419 -16.88 19.68 4.05
CA PHE A 419 -16.00 20.40 4.96
C PHE A 419 -15.46 21.63 4.25
N ASN A 420 -15.32 22.74 4.96
CA ASN A 420 -14.56 23.91 4.49
C ASN A 420 -13.88 24.60 5.68
N VAL A 421 -12.63 25.00 5.50
CA VAL A 421 -11.90 25.90 6.40
C VAL A 421 -11.25 27.02 5.61
N SER A 422 -11.35 28.26 6.08
CA SER A 422 -10.75 29.43 5.42
C SER A 422 -10.16 30.44 6.40
N SER A 423 -9.04 31.01 6.01
CA SER A 423 -8.33 32.12 6.66
C SER A 423 -8.23 33.32 5.71
N SER A 424 -7.41 34.31 6.06
CA SER A 424 -7.09 35.47 5.23
C SER A 424 -6.38 35.14 3.91
N ASP A 425 -5.56 34.08 3.85
CA ASP A 425 -4.70 33.75 2.69
C ASP A 425 -4.94 32.35 2.10
N PHE A 426 -5.72 31.50 2.78
CA PHE A 426 -5.92 30.10 2.36
C PHE A 426 -7.34 29.64 2.64
N SER A 427 -7.89 28.84 1.72
CA SER A 427 -9.12 28.06 1.91
C SER A 427 -8.88 26.61 1.50
N TRP A 428 -9.37 25.66 2.29
CA TRP A 428 -9.35 24.24 1.97
C TRP A 428 -10.74 23.62 2.19
N SER A 429 -11.18 22.81 1.23
CA SER A 429 -12.52 22.23 1.24
C SER A 429 -12.56 20.79 0.76
N GLN A 430 -13.59 20.06 1.19
CA GLN A 430 -13.87 18.69 0.78
C GLN A 430 -15.36 18.51 0.50
N VAL A 431 -15.70 17.83 -0.58
CA VAL A 431 -17.03 17.28 -0.88
C VAL A 431 -16.86 15.80 -1.16
N LEU A 432 -17.35 14.95 -0.25
CA LEU A 432 -17.15 13.51 -0.26
C LEU A 432 -18.50 12.78 -0.30
N SER A 433 -18.60 11.74 -1.11
CA SER A 433 -19.76 10.85 -1.17
C SER A 433 -19.34 9.38 -1.25
N TYR A 434 -20.04 8.53 -0.49
CA TYR A 434 -19.72 7.12 -0.33
C TYR A 434 -21.01 6.31 -0.43
N SER A 435 -20.92 5.13 -1.03
CA SER A 435 -21.94 4.10 -0.91
C SER A 435 -21.30 2.72 -0.79
N ASN A 436 -21.89 1.82 -0.01
CA ASN A 436 -21.73 0.38 -0.17
C ASN A 436 -23.09 -0.32 -0.07
N PHE A 437 -23.28 -1.31 -0.94
CA PHE A 437 -24.39 -2.25 -0.89
C PHE A 437 -23.84 -3.64 -0.57
N GLY A 438 -24.15 -4.14 0.63
CA GLY A 438 -23.73 -5.45 1.11
C GLY A 438 -24.88 -6.46 1.04
N LEU A 439 -24.57 -7.66 0.56
CA LEU A 439 -25.46 -8.83 0.58
C LEU A 439 -24.70 -10.03 1.13
N ILE A 440 -25.23 -10.61 2.21
CA ILE A 440 -24.82 -11.91 2.72
C ILE A 440 -25.98 -12.88 2.47
N ASN A 441 -25.70 -14.06 1.93
CA ASN A 441 -26.70 -15.10 1.68
C ASN A 441 -26.13 -16.51 1.99
N GLN A 442 -26.90 -17.56 1.70
CA GLN A 442 -26.55 -18.96 2.02
C GLN A 442 -26.19 -19.15 3.51
N GLN A 443 -26.98 -18.55 4.40
CA GLN A 443 -26.76 -18.59 5.86
C GLN A 443 -25.36 -18.08 6.28
N GLY A 444 -24.75 -17.20 5.48
CA GLY A 444 -23.48 -16.52 5.79
C GLY A 444 -22.28 -16.93 4.93
N THR A 445 -22.38 -18.03 4.18
CA THR A 445 -21.25 -18.58 3.41
C THR A 445 -20.98 -17.82 2.11
N SER A 446 -21.91 -16.99 1.63
CA SER A 446 -21.73 -16.19 0.42
C SER A 446 -21.92 -14.71 0.73
N GLN A 447 -20.96 -13.89 0.32
CA GLN A 447 -20.90 -12.45 0.59
C GLN A 447 -20.63 -11.68 -0.70
N ALA A 448 -21.34 -10.57 -0.90
CA ALA A 448 -21.19 -9.64 -2.01
C ALA A 448 -21.18 -8.20 -1.47
N ASN A 449 -20.24 -7.39 -1.94
CA ASN A 449 -20.16 -5.96 -1.65
C ASN A 449 -19.98 -5.17 -2.94
N SER A 450 -20.61 -4.00 -3.01
CA SER A 450 -20.52 -3.06 -4.12
C SER A 450 -20.41 -1.65 -3.55
N GLN A 451 -19.17 -1.18 -3.43
CA GLN A 451 -18.77 0.11 -2.90
C GLN A 451 -18.39 1.08 -4.05
N SER A 452 -18.69 2.36 -3.87
CA SER A 452 -17.93 3.45 -4.50
C SER A 452 -17.66 4.54 -3.45
N THR A 453 -16.53 5.22 -3.61
CA THR A 453 -16.09 6.33 -2.76
C THR A 453 -15.56 7.42 -3.68
N ILE A 454 -16.20 8.58 -3.68
CA ILE A 454 -15.91 9.73 -4.54
C ILE A 454 -15.54 10.91 -3.67
N GLY A 455 -14.46 11.60 -4.01
CA GLY A 455 -14.08 12.86 -3.37
C GLY A 455 -13.71 13.93 -4.38
N ASN A 456 -14.07 15.17 -4.04
CA ASN A 456 -13.49 16.39 -4.59
C ASN A 456 -12.90 17.19 -3.41
N ILE A 457 -11.64 17.58 -3.54
CA ILE A 457 -10.87 18.37 -2.58
C ILE A 457 -10.33 19.57 -3.33
N SER A 458 -10.41 20.77 -2.73
CA SER A 458 -9.87 21.99 -3.32
C SER A 458 -9.06 22.74 -2.26
N SER A 459 -7.79 23.02 -2.57
CA SER A 459 -6.94 23.96 -1.80
C SER A 459 -6.75 25.22 -2.64
N MET A 460 -7.03 26.38 -2.06
CA MET A 460 -6.92 27.68 -2.71
C MET A 460 -6.06 28.62 -1.88
N ARG A 461 -5.08 29.25 -2.52
CA ARG A 461 -4.40 30.43 -2.01
C ARG A 461 -5.18 31.68 -2.43
N LEU A 462 -5.51 32.53 -1.46
CA LEU A 462 -6.30 33.74 -1.62
C LEU A 462 -5.38 34.97 -1.68
N GLY A 463 -5.71 35.96 -2.49
CA GLY A 463 -4.96 37.23 -2.55
C GLY A 463 -4.87 37.82 -3.96
N ASN A 464 -3.72 38.43 -4.27
CA ASN A 464 -3.45 39.01 -5.60
C ASN A 464 -3.00 37.96 -6.63
N ASP A 465 -2.37 36.88 -6.16
CA ASP A 465 -1.90 35.75 -6.95
C ASP A 465 -2.71 34.52 -6.51
N GLU A 466 -3.96 34.42 -6.97
CA GLU A 466 -4.84 33.29 -6.66
C GLU A 466 -4.37 32.01 -7.37
N GLU A 467 -4.23 30.92 -6.61
CA GLU A 467 -3.70 29.63 -7.07
C GLU A 467 -4.55 28.50 -6.46
N SER A 468 -5.00 27.54 -7.27
CA SER A 468 -5.96 26.50 -6.88
C SER A 468 -5.50 25.09 -7.26
N ASP A 469 -5.14 24.30 -6.25
CA ASP A 469 -4.81 22.88 -6.34
C ASP A 469 -6.09 22.06 -6.05
N ASP A 470 -6.75 21.58 -7.10
CA ASP A 470 -7.92 20.70 -7.03
C ASP A 470 -7.50 19.23 -7.19
N ILE A 471 -8.06 18.34 -6.37
CA ILE A 471 -7.88 16.89 -6.45
C ILE A 471 -9.25 16.21 -6.43
N THR A 472 -9.51 15.35 -7.42
CA THR A 472 -10.65 14.44 -7.45
C THR A 472 -10.20 12.99 -7.40
N PHE A 473 -11.05 12.10 -6.85
CA PHE A 473 -10.79 10.67 -6.83
C PHE A 473 -12.07 9.83 -6.86
N GLU A 474 -11.98 8.62 -7.43
CA GLU A 474 -12.99 7.58 -7.28
C GLU A 474 -12.35 6.22 -6.95
N TYR A 475 -12.90 5.52 -5.95
CA TYR A 475 -12.53 4.17 -5.54
C TYR A 475 -13.72 3.20 -5.73
N PRO A 476 -14.01 2.71 -6.95
CA PRO A 476 -15.03 1.69 -7.14
C PRO A 476 -14.49 0.32 -6.68
N LEU A 477 -15.29 -0.45 -5.94
CA LEU A 477 -14.95 -1.80 -5.49
C LEU A 477 -16.17 -2.72 -5.51
N VAL A 478 -16.10 -3.82 -6.25
CA VAL A 478 -17.10 -4.89 -6.28
C VAL A 478 -16.40 -6.21 -5.97
N VAL A 479 -16.82 -6.90 -4.92
CA VAL A 479 -16.28 -8.22 -4.53
C VAL A 479 -17.41 -9.17 -4.21
N ASN A 480 -17.39 -10.34 -4.84
CA ASN A 480 -18.21 -11.48 -4.48
C ASN A 480 -17.30 -12.62 -4.01
N THR A 481 -17.67 -13.30 -2.94
CA THR A 481 -16.92 -14.43 -2.38
C THR A 481 -17.91 -15.46 -1.84
N THR A 482 -17.74 -16.73 -2.22
CA THR A 482 -18.51 -17.85 -1.69
C THR A 482 -17.57 -18.87 -1.09
N TYR A 483 -17.81 -19.21 0.17
CA TYR A 483 -17.09 -20.20 0.94
C TYR A 483 -17.80 -21.55 0.83
N GLY A 484 -17.04 -22.58 0.47
CA GLY A 484 -17.51 -23.96 0.45
C GLY A 484 -16.69 -24.84 1.40
N GLY A 485 -17.20 -26.02 1.69
CA GLY A 485 -16.55 -26.96 2.60
C GLY A 485 -17.51 -27.60 3.59
N THR A 486 -17.04 -28.65 4.28
CA THR A 486 -17.72 -29.25 5.44
C THR A 486 -16.68 -29.85 6.38
N ASP A 487 -16.94 -29.86 7.69
CA ASP A 487 -16.06 -30.54 8.66
C ASP A 487 -15.93 -32.04 8.38
N ALA A 488 -16.98 -32.64 7.82
CA ALA A 488 -17.01 -34.05 7.41
C ALA A 488 -16.06 -34.37 6.24
N SER A 489 -15.89 -33.45 5.29
CA SER A 489 -14.92 -33.59 4.19
C SER A 489 -13.52 -33.06 4.53
N LYS A 490 -13.39 -32.25 5.61
CA LYS A 490 -12.19 -31.47 5.95
C LYS A 490 -11.68 -30.58 4.81
N GLU A 491 -12.56 -30.28 3.86
CA GLU A 491 -12.30 -29.46 2.70
C GLU A 491 -12.82 -28.04 2.96
N PHE A 492 -12.06 -27.04 2.52
CA PHE A 492 -12.45 -25.64 2.47
C PHE A 492 -12.17 -25.09 1.08
N THR A 493 -13.13 -24.39 0.49
CA THR A 493 -13.01 -23.71 -0.79
C THR A 493 -13.40 -22.24 -0.72
N ILE A 494 -12.83 -21.44 -1.62
CA ILE A 494 -13.21 -20.06 -1.88
C ILE A 494 -13.43 -19.92 -3.38
N ASP A 495 -14.62 -19.49 -3.79
CA ASP A 495 -14.94 -19.06 -5.14
C ASP A 495 -15.18 -17.55 -5.14
N ALA A 496 -14.33 -16.80 -5.84
CA ALA A 496 -14.30 -15.34 -5.77
C ALA A 496 -14.30 -14.67 -7.14
N SER A 497 -14.91 -13.48 -7.20
CA SER A 497 -14.77 -12.52 -8.30
C SER A 497 -14.59 -11.13 -7.73
N MET A 498 -13.65 -10.36 -8.26
CA MET A 498 -13.47 -8.96 -7.88
C MET A 498 -13.35 -8.05 -9.09
N LYS A 499 -13.73 -6.79 -8.91
CA LYS A 499 -13.35 -5.66 -9.76
C LYS A 499 -13.14 -4.46 -8.83
N ARG A 500 -12.03 -3.74 -8.99
CA ARG A 500 -11.78 -2.46 -8.31
C ARG A 500 -11.10 -1.46 -9.23
N GLY A 501 -11.11 -0.20 -8.84
CA GLY A 501 -10.32 0.84 -9.47
C GLY A 501 -9.78 1.86 -8.50
N LEU A 502 -8.82 2.64 -8.98
CA LEU A 502 -8.30 3.84 -8.35
C LEU A 502 -8.15 4.89 -9.47
N ASP A 503 -9.07 5.84 -9.49
CA ASP A 503 -8.98 7.04 -10.31
C ASP A 503 -8.58 8.22 -9.41
N ILE A 504 -7.60 9.01 -9.86
CA ILE A 504 -7.17 10.27 -9.24
C ILE A 504 -6.91 11.28 -10.35
N GLU A 505 -7.43 12.50 -10.24
CA GLU A 505 -7.11 13.60 -11.16
C GLU A 505 -6.85 14.88 -10.36
N ALA A 506 -5.67 15.47 -10.55
CA ALA A 506 -5.17 16.63 -9.82
C ALA A 506 -4.71 17.74 -10.79
N THR A 507 -5.16 18.98 -10.57
CA THR A 507 -4.76 20.14 -11.40
C THR A 507 -3.32 20.58 -11.12
N GLY A 508 -2.88 20.41 -9.88
CA GLY A 508 -1.57 20.74 -9.36
C GLY A 508 -1.44 20.26 -7.92
N VAL A 509 -0.19 20.14 -7.45
CA VAL A 509 0.17 20.22 -6.03
C VAL A 509 1.52 20.91 -5.96
N THR A 510 1.66 21.94 -5.12
CA THR A 510 2.99 22.48 -4.80
C THR A 510 3.87 21.39 -4.13
N GLY A 511 4.92 20.95 -4.81
CA GLY A 511 5.86 19.92 -4.34
C GLY A 511 5.68 18.57 -5.03
N ILE A 512 5.94 17.48 -4.31
CA ILE A 512 5.72 16.10 -4.74
C ILE A 512 4.76 15.47 -3.73
N SER A 513 3.55 15.14 -4.17
CA SER A 513 2.47 14.65 -3.29
C SER A 513 2.70 13.20 -2.86
N THR A 514 2.47 12.90 -1.58
CA THR A 514 2.43 11.51 -1.08
C THR A 514 1.16 10.77 -1.48
N TYR A 515 0.18 11.47 -2.04
CA TYR A 515 -1.07 10.91 -2.54
C TYR A 515 -1.02 10.62 -4.05
N THR A 516 -0.67 11.59 -4.90
CA THR A 516 -0.53 11.34 -6.36
C THR A 516 0.75 10.56 -6.70
N LEU A 517 1.76 10.61 -5.82
CA LEU A 517 3.13 10.10 -6.01
C LEU A 517 3.90 10.84 -7.13
N THR A 518 3.55 12.09 -7.40
CA THR A 518 4.23 12.96 -8.38
C THR A 518 4.08 14.44 -8.03
N SER A 519 4.80 15.30 -8.75
CA SER A 519 4.55 16.74 -8.83
C SER A 519 3.46 17.09 -9.86
N GLY A 520 2.88 18.28 -9.70
CA GLY A 520 2.14 18.98 -10.76
C GLY A 520 0.84 18.30 -11.22
N ALA A 521 0.37 18.74 -12.38
CA ALA A 521 -0.86 18.23 -13.00
C ALA A 521 -0.72 16.75 -13.35
N SER A 522 -1.62 15.93 -12.82
CA SER A 522 -1.56 14.47 -13.01
C SER A 522 -2.94 13.82 -13.06
N ARG A 523 -3.05 12.77 -13.86
CA ARG A 523 -4.22 11.89 -13.93
C ARG A 523 -3.76 10.45 -13.85
N LEU A 524 -4.36 9.69 -12.94
CA LEU A 524 -4.20 8.25 -12.76
C LEU A 524 -5.55 7.59 -12.96
N HIS A 525 -5.56 6.49 -13.71
CA HIS A 525 -6.67 5.56 -13.81
C HIS A 525 -6.11 4.14 -13.79
N THR A 526 -6.40 3.36 -12.75
CA THR A 526 -6.08 1.93 -12.74
C THR A 526 -7.29 1.10 -12.33
N GLU A 527 -7.47 -0.05 -13.00
CA GLU A 527 -8.63 -0.94 -12.88
C GLU A 527 -8.13 -2.38 -12.83
N GLN A 528 -8.43 -3.10 -11.74
CA GLN A 528 -8.02 -4.48 -11.50
C GLN A 528 -9.25 -5.36 -11.33
N TRP A 529 -9.37 -6.45 -12.10
CA TRP A 529 -10.51 -7.36 -12.00
C TRP A 529 -10.13 -8.81 -12.30
N GLY A 530 -10.97 -9.76 -11.88
CA GLY A 530 -10.72 -11.15 -12.16
C GLY A 530 -11.67 -12.14 -11.50
N ARG A 531 -11.31 -13.42 -11.59
CA ARG A 531 -11.88 -14.52 -10.81
C ARG A 531 -10.78 -15.38 -10.21
N ALA A 532 -11.00 -15.92 -9.03
CA ALA A 532 -10.09 -16.85 -8.38
C ALA A 532 -10.85 -17.99 -7.71
N HIS A 533 -10.21 -19.16 -7.67
CA HIS A 533 -10.64 -20.31 -6.89
C HIS A 533 -9.50 -20.75 -5.97
N TYR A 534 -9.84 -21.09 -4.74
CA TYR A 534 -8.95 -21.73 -3.77
C TYR A 534 -9.62 -22.98 -3.22
N LYS A 535 -8.83 -24.03 -3.01
CA LYS A 535 -9.25 -25.26 -2.35
C LYS A 535 -8.14 -25.77 -1.42
N SER A 536 -8.51 -26.23 -0.24
CA SER A 536 -7.61 -26.85 0.72
C SER A 536 -8.26 -28.03 1.42
N ILE A 537 -7.45 -28.98 1.87
CA ILE A 537 -7.84 -30.10 2.73
C ILE A 537 -6.99 -30.04 4.00
N THR A 538 -7.62 -30.12 5.18
CA THR A 538 -6.93 -30.03 6.47
C THR A 538 -5.91 -31.17 6.62
N GLY A 539 -4.63 -30.84 6.82
CA GLY A 539 -3.53 -31.80 6.83
C GLY A 539 -3.22 -32.49 5.48
N GLY A 540 -3.89 -32.08 4.40
CA GLY A 540 -3.65 -32.53 3.03
C GLY A 540 -2.94 -31.47 2.20
N ASN A 541 -3.26 -31.42 0.90
CA ASN A 541 -2.79 -30.37 0.00
C ASN A 541 -3.83 -29.25 -0.16
N SER A 542 -3.38 -28.13 -0.69
CA SER A 542 -4.17 -27.05 -1.25
C SER A 542 -3.75 -26.74 -2.69
N THR A 543 -4.63 -26.04 -3.40
CA THR A 543 -4.50 -25.61 -4.79
C THR A 543 -5.19 -24.27 -4.96
N SER A 544 -4.60 -23.36 -5.74
CA SER A 544 -5.28 -22.14 -6.19
C SER A 544 -5.15 -21.97 -7.70
N SER A 545 -6.16 -21.36 -8.29
CA SER A 545 -6.24 -20.94 -9.69
C SER A 545 -6.85 -19.54 -9.78
N GLY A 546 -6.59 -18.81 -10.86
CA GLY A 546 -7.06 -17.44 -11.01
C GLY A 546 -6.83 -16.86 -12.40
N ASP A 547 -7.64 -15.87 -12.74
CA ASP A 547 -7.60 -15.09 -13.98
C ASP A 547 -7.77 -13.62 -13.59
N THR A 548 -6.65 -12.90 -13.46
CA THR A 548 -6.57 -11.49 -13.04
C THR A 548 -6.13 -10.64 -14.22
N PHE A 549 -6.79 -9.51 -14.42
CA PHE A 549 -6.47 -8.48 -15.39
C PHE A 549 -6.26 -7.15 -14.68
N ASP A 550 -5.19 -6.45 -15.03
CA ASP A 550 -4.88 -5.09 -14.61
C ASP A 550 -4.81 -4.16 -15.82
N ARG A 551 -5.46 -3.00 -15.72
CA ARG A 551 -5.23 -1.84 -16.58
C ARG A 551 -4.64 -0.73 -15.72
N PHE A 552 -3.61 -0.08 -16.22
CA PHE A 552 -2.99 1.11 -15.62
C PHE A 552 -2.78 2.15 -16.72
N GLU A 553 -3.29 3.35 -16.49
CA GLU A 553 -3.17 4.53 -17.36
C GLU A 553 -2.81 5.73 -16.50
N SER A 554 -1.80 6.49 -16.93
CA SER A 554 -1.42 7.74 -16.30
C SER A 554 -1.05 8.80 -17.31
N ASN A 555 -1.13 10.06 -16.87
CA ASN A 555 -0.58 11.23 -17.54
C ASN A 555 -0.05 12.17 -16.46
N THR A 556 1.22 12.56 -16.57
CA THR A 556 1.91 13.43 -15.61
C THR A 556 2.73 14.43 -16.40
N GLU A 557 2.46 15.73 -16.23
CA GLU A 557 3.20 16.82 -16.92
C GLU A 557 3.33 16.60 -18.45
N GLY A 558 2.32 16.00 -19.08
CA GLY A 558 2.27 15.67 -20.51
C GLY A 558 2.92 14.34 -20.91
N SER A 559 3.57 13.64 -19.99
CA SER A 559 4.08 12.27 -20.18
C SER A 559 2.99 11.26 -19.85
N SER A 560 2.44 10.58 -20.85
CA SER A 560 1.44 9.52 -20.66
C SER A 560 2.05 8.12 -20.71
N TYR A 561 1.60 7.25 -19.82
CA TYR A 561 1.97 5.84 -19.74
C TYR A 561 0.70 4.98 -19.68
N ARG A 562 0.73 3.81 -20.34
CA ARG A 562 -0.37 2.83 -20.32
C ARG A 562 0.18 1.42 -20.33
N ARG A 563 -0.25 0.57 -19.39
CA ARG A 563 0.05 -0.87 -19.37
C ARG A 563 -1.23 -1.66 -19.13
N SER A 564 -1.44 -2.73 -19.88
CA SER A 564 -2.46 -3.74 -19.56
C SER A 564 -1.79 -5.09 -19.42
N VAL A 565 -2.09 -5.79 -18.32
CA VAL A 565 -1.50 -7.08 -17.97
C VAL A 565 -2.63 -8.07 -17.69
N ARG A 566 -2.47 -9.32 -18.12
CA ARG A 566 -3.33 -10.43 -17.69
C ARG A 566 -2.49 -11.60 -17.23
N ALA A 567 -2.87 -12.18 -16.10
CA ALA A 567 -2.28 -13.41 -15.58
C ALA A 567 -3.35 -14.49 -15.41
N ILE A 568 -2.99 -15.72 -15.79
CA ILE A 568 -3.80 -16.92 -15.56
C ILE A 568 -2.92 -17.94 -14.82
N ASP A 569 -3.42 -18.48 -13.71
CA ASP A 569 -2.77 -19.53 -12.91
C ASP A 569 -1.28 -19.26 -12.63
N GLY A 570 -0.99 -18.07 -12.09
CA GLY A 570 0.38 -17.65 -11.75
C GLY A 570 1.26 -17.23 -12.92
N SER A 571 0.74 -17.25 -14.17
CA SER A 571 1.51 -17.04 -15.39
C SER A 571 1.00 -15.82 -16.16
N VAL A 572 1.86 -14.88 -16.55
CA VAL A 572 1.48 -13.74 -17.41
C VAL A 572 1.16 -14.25 -18.83
N VAL A 573 -0.04 -13.94 -19.32
CA VAL A 573 -0.52 -14.30 -20.67
C VAL A 573 -0.71 -13.11 -21.60
N LEU A 574 -0.63 -11.88 -21.06
CA LEU A 574 -0.64 -10.62 -21.80
C LEU A 574 0.14 -9.56 -21.02
N ASP A 575 1.00 -8.80 -21.70
CA ASP A 575 1.55 -7.52 -21.23
C ASP A 575 1.76 -6.60 -22.44
N THR A 576 1.20 -5.39 -22.41
CA THR A 576 1.32 -4.44 -23.54
C THR A 576 2.65 -3.69 -23.61
N ASN A 577 3.46 -3.69 -22.54
CA ASN A 577 4.70 -2.89 -22.46
C ASN A 577 5.98 -3.76 -22.42
N SER A 578 5.95 -4.93 -23.04
CA SER A 578 7.07 -5.88 -23.12
C SER A 578 8.18 -5.48 -24.12
N SER A 579 8.60 -4.21 -24.09
CA SER A 579 9.82 -3.75 -24.78
C SER A 579 11.07 -4.06 -23.93
N ASP A 580 11.81 -5.10 -24.35
CA ASP A 580 13.11 -5.53 -23.81
C ASP A 580 13.18 -5.89 -22.32
N VAL A 581 12.28 -6.78 -21.89
CA VAL A 581 12.68 -7.89 -21.00
C VAL A 581 12.31 -9.20 -21.68
N THR A 582 13.29 -10.08 -21.88
CA THR A 582 13.07 -11.45 -22.40
C THR A 582 12.53 -12.36 -21.31
N HIS A 583 11.28 -12.12 -20.89
CA HIS A 583 10.53 -13.09 -20.09
C HIS A 583 10.52 -14.42 -20.85
N PRO A 584 11.05 -15.52 -20.26
CA PRO A 584 10.83 -16.84 -20.82
C PRO A 584 9.32 -17.08 -20.84
N LEU A 585 8.80 -17.65 -21.93
CA LEU A 585 7.45 -18.21 -21.95
C LEU A 585 7.41 -19.38 -20.97
N LEU A 586 7.12 -19.07 -19.70
CA LEU A 586 7.02 -20.06 -18.64
C LEU A 586 5.81 -20.95 -18.94
N VAL A 587 6.10 -22.23 -19.19
CA VAL A 587 5.10 -23.28 -19.36
C VAL A 587 4.17 -23.26 -18.16
N SER A 588 2.86 -23.36 -18.42
CA SER A 588 1.78 -23.32 -17.43
C SER A 588 2.15 -24.09 -16.16
N GLN A 589 2.38 -23.36 -15.07
CA GLN A 589 2.68 -23.99 -13.79
C GLN A 589 1.41 -24.67 -13.28
N SER A 590 1.45 -25.99 -13.15
CA SER A 590 0.35 -26.78 -12.58
C SER A 590 -0.03 -26.24 -11.21
N ALA A 591 -1.35 -26.14 -10.96
CA ALA A 591 -1.97 -25.58 -9.75
C ALA A 591 -1.12 -25.74 -8.48
N SER A 592 -0.80 -24.62 -7.83
CA SER A 592 0.25 -24.54 -6.80
C SER A 592 -0.01 -25.45 -5.60
N HIS A 593 0.66 -26.62 -5.59
CA HIS A 593 0.54 -27.59 -4.52
C HIS A 593 1.34 -27.16 -3.29
N SER A 594 0.64 -26.86 -2.20
CA SER A 594 1.22 -26.60 -0.88
C SER A 594 0.37 -27.27 0.21
N VAL A 595 0.99 -27.66 1.33
CA VAL A 595 0.28 -28.30 2.46
C VAL A 595 -0.81 -27.37 2.99
N GLY A 596 -1.99 -27.92 3.29
CA GLY A 596 -3.23 -27.19 3.58
C GLY A 596 -3.13 -26.14 4.69
N ARG A 597 -3.91 -25.06 4.57
CA ARG A 597 -3.99 -23.98 5.57
C ARG A 597 -4.88 -24.42 6.75
N ASP A 598 -4.49 -24.09 7.98
CA ASP A 598 -5.18 -24.53 9.20
C ASP A 598 -6.14 -23.45 9.71
N SER A 599 -7.44 -23.73 9.58
CA SER A 599 -8.56 -22.84 9.90
C SER A 599 -8.69 -21.57 9.06
N ILE A 600 -9.94 -21.17 8.84
CA ILE A 600 -10.35 -20.06 7.96
C ILE A 600 -9.87 -18.70 8.50
N ARG A 601 -9.79 -18.56 9.83
CA ARG A 601 -9.24 -17.39 10.52
C ARG A 601 -7.77 -17.11 10.16
N SER A 602 -7.02 -18.14 9.73
CA SER A 602 -5.64 -17.96 9.25
C SER A 602 -5.54 -17.47 7.80
N ILE A 603 -6.63 -17.47 7.02
CA ILE A 603 -6.58 -17.26 5.57
C ILE A 603 -7.06 -15.86 5.17
N LEU A 604 -8.09 -15.34 5.85
CA LEU A 604 -8.79 -14.11 5.44
C LEU A 604 -9.25 -13.22 6.61
N GLY A 605 -8.91 -13.57 7.86
CA GLY A 605 -9.56 -13.05 9.07
C GLY A 605 -11.06 -13.37 9.22
N ARG A 606 -11.74 -13.82 8.14
CA ARG A 606 -13.19 -13.93 7.96
C ARG A 606 -13.64 -15.32 7.52
N GLY A 607 -14.75 -15.78 8.09
CA GLY A 607 -15.43 -17.02 7.74
C GLY A 607 -15.47 -18.02 8.90
N PRO A 608 -16.09 -19.21 8.70
CA PRO A 608 -16.54 -20.11 9.76
C PRO A 608 -15.60 -20.26 10.95
N GLY A 609 -16.10 -19.85 12.11
CA GLY A 609 -15.43 -20.06 13.39
C GLY A 609 -15.39 -21.55 13.74
N LEU A 610 -14.35 -21.95 14.47
CA LEU A 610 -14.28 -23.30 15.04
C LEU A 610 -15.52 -23.53 15.93
N LEU A 611 -16.25 -24.61 15.65
CA LEU A 611 -17.35 -25.08 16.49
C LEU A 611 -16.83 -25.32 17.92
N GLN A 612 -17.64 -24.94 18.93
CA GLN A 612 -17.25 -25.08 20.33
C GLN A 612 -17.29 -26.54 20.79
N ASN A 613 -16.17 -26.96 21.40
CA ASN A 613 -15.96 -28.17 22.24
C ASN A 613 -16.06 -29.53 21.54
#